data_AF-A0A9X3CEA4-F1
#
_entry.id   AF-A0A9X3CEA4-F1
#
_cell.length_a   1.000
_cell.length_b   1.000
_cell.length_c   1.000
_cell.angle_alpha   90.00
_cell.angle_beta   90.00
_cell.angle_gamma   90.00
#
_symmetry.space_group_name_H-M   'P 1'
#
loop_
_entity.id
_entity.type
_entity.pdbx_description
1 polymer ?
#
loop_
_entity_poly.entity_id
_entity_poly.type
_entity_poly.pdbx_seq_one_letter_code
_entity_poly.pdbx_strand_id
1 'polypeptide(L)'
;MPSQYRINKIVEIGDTLHRSGCAPYKVEKYTQHYAQKHGVDVMIQATPTTINYQFPDDNNAVVMKRLKPASINLSLLANTIIRINQPSSEPVPEPVGYPKWVVALANMGIPPAYLMLVGSTLEAVAFAALLGFMVWLCQLVCKARRSIAVEFLSALVTGILVAFIASTGLPVPVWTLCIAAIILFVPGLSIANSLECLAFNDLVSGTSLLGQSALTLIKLFVGIVIGLNIGEAFWGAAPDTTYMNAVPTWLHIFGLFLLSISIGIIFNARPTDILLGLPVAVLGMWGPFYLGFESGWIVGTWITTVLITLYGTWVAKKMELTGAIYILQGIIILVPGSRVLVSASQSVFEQSILPIPSIGLSALFMFSAIVAGQITAYSIYSPKIER
;
A
#
# COMPACT_ATOMS: atom_id res chain seq x y z
N MET A 1 16.81 -38.18 -10.83
CA MET A 1 17.26 -36.90 -11.43
C MET A 1 16.15 -35.97 -11.97
N PRO A 2 14.83 -36.33 -12.03
CA PRO A 2 13.75 -35.38 -12.34
C PRO A 2 13.07 -34.67 -11.13
N SER A 3 13.32 -35.05 -9.87
CA SER A 3 12.65 -34.43 -8.70
C SER A 3 13.22 -33.06 -8.35
N GLN A 4 14.55 -32.92 -8.27
CA GLN A 4 15.20 -31.68 -7.84
C GLN A 4 14.87 -30.47 -8.73
N TYR A 5 14.80 -30.68 -10.05
CA TYR A 5 14.42 -29.61 -10.98
C TYR A 5 12.97 -29.15 -10.78
N ARG A 6 12.04 -30.10 -10.56
CA ARG A 6 10.62 -29.80 -10.29
C ARG A 6 10.45 -29.07 -8.96
N ILE A 7 11.13 -29.53 -7.91
CA ILE A 7 11.19 -28.86 -6.60
C ILE A 7 11.68 -27.42 -6.77
N ASN A 8 12.82 -27.22 -7.44
CA ASN A 8 13.40 -25.89 -7.65
C ASN A 8 12.44 -24.95 -8.40
N LYS A 9 11.70 -25.46 -9.40
CA LYS A 9 10.72 -24.67 -10.15
C LYS A 9 9.50 -24.28 -9.30
N ILE A 10 8.98 -25.18 -8.48
CA ILE A 10 7.86 -24.88 -7.56
C ILE A 10 8.28 -23.83 -6.55
N VAL A 11 9.48 -23.99 -5.97
CA VAL A 11 10.06 -23.04 -5.03
C VAL A 11 10.31 -21.68 -5.70
N GLU A 12 10.81 -21.65 -6.94
CA GLU A 12 11.02 -20.40 -7.71
C GLU A 12 9.70 -19.63 -7.92
N ILE A 13 8.61 -20.32 -8.23
CA ILE A 13 7.29 -19.70 -8.39
C ILE A 13 6.80 -19.11 -7.06
N GLY A 14 6.87 -19.87 -5.96
CA GLY A 14 6.46 -19.37 -4.66
C GLY A 14 7.31 -18.20 -4.16
N ASP A 15 8.63 -18.26 -4.34
CA ASP A 15 9.55 -17.16 -4.03
C ASP A 15 9.22 -15.91 -4.87
N THR A 16 8.86 -16.09 -6.14
CA THR A 16 8.51 -14.98 -7.04
C THR A 16 7.17 -14.34 -6.66
N LEU A 17 6.16 -15.15 -6.33
CA LEU A 17 4.87 -14.66 -5.82
C LEU A 17 5.05 -13.84 -4.54
N HIS A 18 5.84 -14.34 -3.60
CA HIS A 18 6.17 -13.60 -2.38
C HIS A 18 6.87 -12.28 -2.68
N ARG A 19 7.94 -12.29 -3.49
CA ARG A 19 8.70 -11.10 -3.87
C ARG A 19 7.89 -10.05 -4.65
N SER A 20 6.77 -10.45 -5.24
CA SER A 20 5.87 -9.56 -5.98
C SER A 20 4.85 -8.82 -5.10
N GLY A 21 4.78 -9.16 -3.80
CA GLY A 21 3.84 -8.54 -2.85
C GLY A 21 2.53 -9.31 -2.68
N CYS A 22 2.47 -10.56 -3.13
CA CYS A 22 1.31 -11.43 -2.94
C CYS A 22 1.10 -11.75 -1.45
N ALA A 23 -0.15 -11.74 -0.97
CA ALA A 23 -0.46 -12.09 0.41
C ALA A 23 -0.05 -13.54 0.71
N PRO A 24 0.48 -13.87 1.92
CA PRO A 24 1.00 -15.19 2.24
C PRO A 24 0.05 -16.36 1.92
N TYR A 25 -1.21 -16.29 2.35
CA TYR A 25 -2.21 -17.32 2.05
C TYR A 25 -2.44 -17.53 0.54
N LYS A 26 -2.29 -16.48 -0.28
CA LYS A 26 -2.37 -16.59 -1.75
C LYS A 26 -1.12 -17.26 -2.30
N VAL A 27 0.06 -16.96 -1.74
CA VAL A 27 1.32 -17.64 -2.13
C VAL A 27 1.18 -19.16 -1.93
N GLU A 28 0.62 -19.59 -0.80
CA GLU A 28 0.33 -21.01 -0.54
C GLU A 28 -0.59 -21.59 -1.61
N LYS A 29 -1.79 -21.03 -1.78
CA LYS A 29 -2.80 -21.53 -2.73
C LYS A 29 -2.27 -21.58 -4.17
N TYR A 30 -1.66 -20.51 -4.67
CA TYR A 30 -1.16 -20.45 -6.05
C TYR A 30 0.00 -21.40 -6.29
N THR A 31 0.92 -21.53 -5.34
CA THR A 31 2.07 -22.42 -5.49
C THR A 31 1.66 -23.88 -5.39
N GLN A 32 0.71 -24.21 -4.50
CA GLN A 32 0.14 -25.54 -4.39
C GLN A 32 -0.65 -25.92 -5.66
N HIS A 33 -1.46 -25.02 -6.19
CA HIS A 33 -2.17 -25.23 -7.46
C HIS A 33 -1.19 -25.47 -8.62
N TYR A 34 -0.10 -24.71 -8.69
CA TYR A 34 0.94 -24.93 -9.69
C TYR A 34 1.61 -26.30 -9.55
N ALA A 35 1.92 -26.75 -8.33
CA ALA A 35 2.53 -28.04 -8.06
C ALA A 35 1.59 -29.21 -8.44
N GLN A 36 0.31 -29.13 -8.08
CA GLN A 36 -0.72 -30.13 -8.43
C GLN A 36 -0.85 -30.30 -9.95
N LYS A 37 -0.83 -29.20 -10.70
CA LYS A 37 -0.85 -29.22 -12.18
C LYS A 37 0.36 -29.94 -12.79
N HIS A 38 1.46 -30.03 -12.04
CA HIS A 38 2.68 -30.75 -12.43
C HIS A 38 2.81 -32.13 -11.76
N GLY A 39 1.74 -32.62 -11.11
CA GLY A 39 1.69 -33.92 -10.47
C GLY A 39 2.61 -34.04 -9.26
N VAL A 40 2.85 -32.96 -8.53
CA VAL A 40 3.66 -32.93 -7.31
C VAL A 40 2.77 -32.52 -6.14
N ASP A 41 2.69 -33.36 -5.10
CA ASP A 41 2.08 -32.95 -3.84
C ASP A 41 3.07 -32.13 -3.01
N VAL A 42 2.59 -31.01 -2.49
CA VAL A 42 3.40 -30.09 -1.70
C VAL A 42 2.54 -29.45 -0.62
N MET A 43 3.03 -29.47 0.61
CA MET A 43 2.48 -28.66 1.70
C MET A 43 3.31 -27.40 1.83
N ILE A 44 2.63 -26.26 1.82
CA ILE A 44 3.29 -24.94 1.82
C ILE A 44 2.76 -24.16 3.01
N GLN A 45 3.68 -23.58 3.77
CA GLN A 45 3.37 -22.62 4.82
C GLN A 45 4.15 -21.34 4.54
N ALA A 46 3.43 -20.28 4.21
CA ALA A 46 3.99 -18.97 3.92
C ALA A 46 3.72 -18.01 5.08
N THR A 47 4.73 -17.22 5.40
CA THR A 47 4.65 -16.08 6.31
C THR A 47 5.28 -14.88 5.63
N PRO A 48 5.13 -13.65 6.17
CA PRO A 48 5.71 -12.46 5.55
C PRO A 48 7.23 -12.52 5.34
N THR A 49 7.96 -13.34 6.11
CA THR A 49 9.43 -13.41 6.06
C THR A 49 10.02 -14.81 5.84
N THR A 50 9.18 -15.85 5.76
CA THR A 50 9.62 -17.24 5.59
C THR A 50 8.61 -18.02 4.78
N ILE A 51 9.08 -18.90 3.88
CA ILE A 51 8.24 -19.91 3.25
C ILE A 51 8.85 -21.28 3.51
N ASN A 52 8.00 -22.21 3.93
CA ASN A 52 8.33 -23.61 4.14
C ASN A 52 7.62 -24.45 3.09
N TYR A 53 8.37 -25.25 2.34
CA TYR A 53 7.87 -26.20 1.36
C TYR A 53 8.19 -27.61 1.85
N GLN A 54 7.20 -28.48 1.89
CA GLN A 54 7.35 -29.89 2.25
C GLN A 54 6.84 -30.73 1.08
N PHE A 55 7.66 -31.64 0.58
CA PHE A 55 7.35 -32.52 -0.55
C PHE A 55 7.25 -33.96 -0.05
N PRO A 56 6.06 -34.46 0.32
CA PRO A 56 5.88 -35.79 0.89
C PRO A 56 6.37 -36.90 -0.07
N ASP A 57 6.04 -36.77 -1.36
CA ASP A 57 6.34 -37.79 -2.38
C ASP A 57 7.82 -37.82 -2.80
N ASP A 58 8.57 -36.75 -2.54
CA ASP A 58 9.99 -36.63 -2.89
C ASP A 58 10.88 -36.80 -1.66
N ASN A 59 10.81 -37.99 -1.04
CA ASN A 59 11.63 -38.38 0.12
C ASN A 59 11.45 -37.44 1.34
N ASN A 60 10.24 -36.91 1.54
CA ASN A 60 9.93 -35.91 2.57
C ASN A 60 10.88 -34.71 2.55
N ALA A 61 11.29 -34.26 1.35
CA ALA A 61 12.17 -33.11 1.22
C ALA A 61 11.52 -31.86 1.82
N VAL A 62 12.26 -31.17 2.69
CA VAL A 62 11.84 -29.90 3.30
C VAL A 62 12.76 -28.79 2.82
N VAL A 63 12.19 -27.76 2.22
CA VAL A 63 12.89 -26.56 1.78
C VAL A 63 12.33 -25.38 2.56
N MET A 64 13.11 -24.84 3.49
CA MET A 64 12.77 -23.61 4.20
C MET A 64 13.62 -22.47 3.66
N LYS A 65 12.96 -21.38 3.26
CA LYS A 65 13.62 -20.16 2.79
C LYS A 65 13.19 -18.96 3.62
N ARG A 66 14.18 -18.25 4.17
CA ARG A 66 13.96 -16.93 4.75
C ARG A 66 14.05 -15.88 3.65
N LEU A 67 13.00 -15.08 3.52
CA LEU A 67 12.87 -14.04 2.52
C LEU A 67 12.88 -12.66 3.19
N LYS A 68 13.33 -11.65 2.44
CA LYS A 68 13.16 -10.25 2.86
C LYS A 68 11.68 -9.91 2.77
N PRO A 69 11.17 -8.95 3.58
CA PRO A 69 9.81 -8.45 3.42
C PRO A 69 9.51 -8.13 1.95
N ALA A 70 8.34 -8.55 1.48
CA ALA A 70 7.97 -8.45 0.07
C ALA A 70 8.02 -7.01 -0.45
N SER A 71 8.59 -6.82 -1.64
CA SER A 71 8.41 -5.60 -2.43
C SER A 71 7.16 -5.73 -3.29
N ILE A 72 6.51 -4.62 -3.64
CA ILE A 72 5.32 -4.64 -4.47
C ILE A 72 5.74 -4.51 -5.94
N ASN A 73 5.44 -5.53 -6.74
CA ASN A 73 5.63 -5.49 -8.18
C ASN A 73 4.45 -6.19 -8.88
N LEU A 74 3.47 -5.40 -9.31
CA LEU A 74 2.21 -5.91 -9.86
C LEU A 74 2.40 -6.53 -11.24
N SER A 75 3.32 -6.03 -12.07
CA SER A 75 3.66 -6.68 -13.34
C SER A 75 4.30 -8.05 -13.11
N LEU A 76 5.19 -8.18 -12.12
CA LEU A 76 5.80 -9.46 -11.78
C LEU A 76 4.72 -10.44 -11.32
N LEU A 77 3.85 -10.00 -10.40
CA LEU A 77 2.71 -10.79 -9.93
C LEU A 77 1.83 -11.26 -11.10
N ALA A 78 1.45 -10.34 -11.98
CA ALA A 78 0.65 -10.66 -13.16
C ALA A 78 1.32 -11.69 -14.06
N ASN A 79 2.60 -11.50 -14.37
CA ASN A 79 3.37 -12.42 -15.21
C ASN A 79 3.48 -13.81 -14.58
N THR A 80 3.67 -13.89 -13.25
CA THR A 80 3.70 -15.16 -12.53
C THR A 80 2.35 -15.87 -12.54
N ILE A 81 1.23 -15.15 -12.37
CA ILE A 81 -0.11 -15.75 -12.44
C ILE A 81 -0.42 -16.25 -13.86
N ILE A 82 -0.09 -15.47 -14.89
CA ILE A 82 -0.22 -15.91 -16.29
C ILE A 82 0.55 -17.20 -16.50
N ARG A 83 1.76 -17.32 -15.94
CA ARG A 83 2.57 -18.53 -16.05
C ARG A 83 1.97 -19.74 -15.34
N ILE A 84 1.31 -19.55 -14.20
CA ILE A 84 0.62 -20.64 -13.51
C ILE A 84 -0.55 -21.16 -14.36
N ASN A 85 -1.28 -20.25 -15.00
CA ASN A 85 -2.41 -20.60 -15.87
C ASN A 85 -1.94 -21.22 -17.19
N GLN A 86 -0.84 -20.73 -17.78
CA GLN A 86 -0.29 -21.16 -19.06
C GLN A 86 1.15 -21.69 -18.88
N PRO A 87 1.33 -22.99 -18.60
CA PRO A 87 2.64 -23.57 -18.38
C PRO A 87 3.43 -23.59 -19.69
N SER A 88 4.50 -22.78 -19.73
CA SER A 88 5.52 -22.82 -20.78
C SER A 88 6.84 -23.35 -20.18
N SER A 89 7.87 -23.56 -20.99
CA SER A 89 9.24 -23.88 -20.54
C SER A 89 10.13 -22.64 -20.38
N GLU A 90 9.72 -21.49 -20.92
CA GLU A 90 10.51 -20.25 -20.94
C GLU A 90 10.59 -19.56 -19.57
N PRO A 91 11.60 -18.75 -19.24
CA PRO A 91 11.60 -18.01 -17.97
C PRO A 91 10.40 -17.06 -17.83
N VAL A 92 10.02 -16.71 -16.60
CA VAL A 92 8.96 -15.70 -16.36
C VAL A 92 9.39 -14.39 -17.03
N PRO A 93 8.53 -13.75 -17.84
CA PRO A 93 8.89 -12.51 -18.54
C PRO A 93 9.37 -11.46 -17.54
N GLU A 94 10.40 -10.70 -17.92
CA GLU A 94 10.90 -9.62 -17.08
C GLU A 94 9.76 -8.65 -16.73
N PRO A 95 9.69 -8.20 -15.47
CA PRO A 95 8.65 -7.27 -15.04
C PRO A 95 8.79 -5.95 -15.82
N VAL A 96 7.66 -5.27 -16.05
CA VAL A 96 7.68 -3.91 -16.59
C VAL A 96 8.50 -3.03 -15.65
N GLY A 97 9.61 -2.48 -16.15
CA GLY A 97 10.46 -1.54 -15.43
C GLY A 97 10.22 -0.12 -15.95
N TYR A 98 9.73 0.78 -15.10
CA TYR A 98 9.65 2.19 -15.45
C TYR A 98 11.04 2.84 -15.36
N PRO A 99 11.41 3.72 -16.31
CA PRO A 99 12.70 4.40 -16.24
C PRO A 99 12.76 5.31 -15.02
N LYS A 100 13.96 5.54 -14.48
CA LYS A 100 14.16 6.26 -13.20
C LYS A 100 13.53 7.65 -13.18
N TRP A 101 13.47 8.35 -14.31
CA TRP A 101 12.86 9.67 -14.40
C TRP A 101 11.32 9.61 -14.27
N VAL A 102 10.67 8.57 -14.79
CA VAL A 102 9.22 8.36 -14.61
C VAL A 102 8.91 8.03 -13.15
N VAL A 103 9.75 7.20 -12.52
CA VAL A 103 9.64 6.90 -11.08
C VAL A 103 9.85 8.17 -10.23
N ALA A 104 10.78 9.05 -10.63
CA ALA A 104 10.98 10.34 -9.97
C ALA A 104 9.73 11.22 -10.08
N LEU A 105 9.15 11.36 -11.27
CA LEU A 105 7.91 12.11 -11.49
C LEU A 105 6.74 11.53 -10.68
N ALA A 106 6.63 10.20 -10.58
CA ALA A 106 5.62 9.57 -9.74
C ALA A 106 5.82 9.89 -8.24
N ASN A 107 7.06 9.85 -7.74
CA ASN A 107 7.35 10.26 -6.35
C ASN A 107 7.05 11.75 -6.11
N MET A 108 7.28 12.61 -7.09
CA MET A 108 6.94 14.03 -7.02
C MET A 108 5.43 14.28 -7.10
N GLY A 109 4.69 13.45 -7.85
CA GLY A 109 3.26 13.62 -8.08
C GLY A 109 2.37 13.12 -6.95
N ILE A 110 2.82 12.12 -6.17
CA ILE A 110 2.02 11.51 -5.09
C ILE A 110 1.68 12.52 -3.97
N PRO A 111 2.64 13.24 -3.35
CA PRO A 111 2.33 14.20 -2.29
C PRO A 111 1.35 15.33 -2.68
N PRO A 112 1.53 16.06 -3.81
CA PRO A 112 0.58 17.08 -4.21
C PRO A 112 -0.79 16.48 -4.54
N ALA A 113 -0.85 15.31 -5.18
CA ALA A 113 -2.11 14.63 -5.46
C ALA A 113 -2.88 14.27 -4.18
N TYR A 114 -2.17 13.80 -3.15
CA TYR A 114 -2.77 13.54 -1.84
C TYR A 114 -3.36 14.82 -1.21
N LEU A 115 -2.63 15.94 -1.24
CA LEU A 115 -3.13 17.22 -0.72
C LEU A 115 -4.32 17.77 -1.53
N MET A 116 -4.34 17.55 -2.84
CA MET A 116 -5.49 17.89 -3.68
C MET A 116 -6.75 17.10 -3.31
N LEU A 117 -6.60 15.88 -2.78
CA LEU A 117 -7.73 15.02 -2.38
C LEU A 117 -8.25 15.33 -0.97
N VAL A 118 -7.34 15.55 -0.02
CA VAL A 118 -7.70 15.84 1.37
C VAL A 118 -8.17 17.29 1.55
N GLY A 119 -7.72 18.19 0.69
CA GLY A 119 -7.94 19.63 0.81
C GLY A 119 -6.82 20.30 1.58
N SER A 120 -6.26 21.38 1.02
CA SER A 120 -5.10 22.08 1.57
C SER A 120 -4.98 23.49 0.97
N THR A 121 -3.80 24.11 1.08
CA THR A 121 -3.47 25.36 0.39
C THR A 121 -2.70 25.08 -0.90
N LEU A 122 -2.76 26.00 -1.87
CA LEU A 122 -2.08 25.81 -3.16
C LEU A 122 -0.55 25.85 -3.00
N GLU A 123 -0.09 26.64 -2.04
CA GLU A 123 1.31 26.72 -1.61
C GLU A 123 1.78 25.36 -1.10
N ALA A 124 1.00 24.72 -0.21
CA ALA A 124 1.33 23.40 0.31
C ALA A 124 1.38 22.34 -0.80
N VAL A 125 0.46 22.39 -1.77
CA VAL A 125 0.49 21.52 -2.95
C VAL A 125 1.79 21.71 -3.75
N ALA A 126 2.22 22.95 -3.97
CA ALA A 126 3.47 23.23 -4.69
C ALA A 126 4.71 22.70 -3.93
N PHE A 127 4.81 22.96 -2.63
CA PHE A 127 5.92 22.46 -1.81
C PHE A 127 5.91 20.95 -1.66
N ALA A 128 4.73 20.31 -1.65
CA ALA A 128 4.63 18.86 -1.57
C ALA A 128 5.32 18.16 -2.75
N ALA A 129 5.30 18.74 -3.95
CA ALA A 129 6.03 18.20 -5.11
C ALA A 129 7.56 18.20 -4.89
N LEU A 130 8.08 19.29 -4.30
CA LEU A 130 9.50 19.42 -3.94
C LEU A 130 9.90 18.43 -2.84
N LEU A 131 9.05 18.26 -1.82
CA LEU A 131 9.27 17.28 -0.75
C LEU A 131 9.20 15.85 -1.29
N GLY A 132 8.31 15.54 -2.25
CA GLY A 132 8.28 14.26 -2.94
C GLY A 132 9.56 13.94 -3.70
N PHE A 133 10.13 14.95 -4.38
CA PHE A 133 11.46 14.82 -4.99
C PHE A 133 12.55 14.53 -3.94
N MET A 134 12.52 15.24 -2.81
CA MET A 134 13.47 15.05 -1.72
C MET A 134 13.37 13.63 -1.13
N VAL A 135 12.16 13.14 -0.89
CA VAL A 135 11.93 11.77 -0.41
C VAL A 135 12.47 10.74 -1.42
N TRP A 136 12.29 10.96 -2.71
CA TRP A 136 12.88 10.11 -3.75
C TRP A 136 14.42 10.12 -3.72
N LEU A 137 15.06 11.27 -3.50
CA LEU A 137 16.52 11.33 -3.30
C LEU A 137 16.95 10.52 -2.08
N CYS A 138 16.20 10.59 -0.97
CA CYS A 138 16.44 9.76 0.21
C CYS A 138 16.38 8.26 -0.14
N GLN A 139 15.41 7.82 -0.93
CA GLN A 139 15.32 6.43 -1.39
C GLN A 139 16.53 6.02 -2.23
N LEU A 140 17.07 6.93 -3.05
CA LEU A 140 18.26 6.67 -3.86
C LEU A 140 19.54 6.55 -3.02
N VAL A 141 19.67 7.36 -1.98
CA VAL A 141 20.85 7.41 -1.09
C VAL A 141 20.83 6.27 -0.06
N CYS A 142 19.67 5.97 0.53
CA CYS A 142 19.51 4.96 1.57
C CYS A 142 19.35 3.54 1.01
N LYS A 143 20.37 3.06 0.31
CA LYS A 143 20.42 1.69 -0.24
C LYS A 143 21.12 0.69 0.70
N ALA A 144 20.89 -0.60 0.43
CA ALA A 144 21.51 -1.73 1.13
C ALA A 144 21.31 -1.64 2.66
N ARG A 145 22.40 -1.59 3.44
CA ARG A 145 22.35 -1.57 4.92
C ARG A 145 21.58 -0.35 5.47
N ARG A 146 21.51 0.75 4.72
CA ARG A 146 20.84 1.99 5.12
C ARG A 146 19.32 1.98 4.84
N SER A 147 18.79 0.97 4.16
CA SER A 147 17.36 0.91 3.81
C SER A 147 16.46 0.82 5.05
N ILE A 148 16.96 0.28 6.16
CA ILE A 148 16.20 0.18 7.43
C ILE A 148 15.83 1.58 7.97
N ALA A 149 16.67 2.58 7.69
CA ALA A 149 16.53 3.94 8.19
C ALA A 149 15.84 4.90 7.20
N VAL A 150 15.51 4.46 5.98
CA VAL A 150 15.00 5.38 4.94
C VAL A 150 13.69 6.04 5.35
N GLU A 151 12.78 5.29 5.99
CA GLU A 151 11.48 5.78 6.46
C GLU A 151 11.68 6.91 7.49
N PHE A 152 12.51 6.64 8.51
CA PHE A 152 12.82 7.58 9.59
C PHE A 152 13.57 8.82 9.08
N LEU A 153 14.63 8.63 8.28
CA LEU A 153 15.45 9.74 7.79
C LEU A 153 14.67 10.64 6.84
N SER A 154 13.82 10.06 5.98
CA SER A 154 12.96 10.85 5.09
C SER A 154 11.95 11.67 5.89
N ALA A 155 11.33 11.09 6.91
CA ALA A 155 10.42 11.79 7.81
C ALA A 155 11.11 12.91 8.60
N LEU A 156 12.33 12.66 9.09
CA LEU A 156 13.14 13.65 9.78
C LEU A 156 13.50 14.83 8.89
N VAL A 157 14.06 14.58 7.70
CA VAL A 157 14.43 15.66 6.77
C VAL A 157 13.18 16.41 6.28
N THR A 158 12.06 15.69 6.07
CA THR A 158 10.78 16.32 5.75
C THR A 158 10.37 17.29 6.86
N GLY A 159 10.40 16.88 8.13
CA GLY A 159 10.07 17.76 9.26
C GLY A 159 10.93 19.02 9.30
N ILE A 160 12.25 18.88 9.12
CA ILE A 160 13.19 20.01 9.07
C ILE A 160 12.81 21.00 7.95
N LEU A 161 12.56 20.49 6.74
CA LEU A 161 12.24 21.33 5.59
C LEU A 161 10.86 21.98 5.71
N VAL A 162 9.87 21.27 6.26
CA VAL A 162 8.54 21.83 6.49
C VAL A 162 8.59 22.91 7.56
N ALA A 163 9.36 22.74 8.64
CA ALA A 163 9.57 23.79 9.63
C ALA A 163 10.22 25.03 9.00
N PHE A 164 11.22 24.85 8.13
CA PHE A 164 11.78 25.96 7.35
C PHE A 164 10.72 26.66 6.49
N ILE A 165 9.91 25.91 5.73
CA ILE A 165 8.83 26.50 4.91
C ILE A 165 7.84 27.27 5.79
N ALA A 166 7.44 26.71 6.93
CA ALA A 166 6.50 27.35 7.84
C ALA A 166 7.07 28.63 8.47
N SER A 167 8.38 28.68 8.75
CA SER A 167 9.06 29.88 9.28
C SER A 167 9.02 31.08 8.33
N THR A 168 8.78 30.86 7.03
CA THR A 168 8.65 31.95 6.05
C THR A 168 7.34 32.74 6.17
N GLY A 169 6.43 32.32 7.05
CA GLY A 169 5.13 32.97 7.26
C GLY A 169 4.07 32.58 6.24
N LEU A 170 4.33 31.58 5.39
CA LEU A 170 3.36 31.05 4.45
C LEU A 170 2.28 30.22 5.19
N PRO A 171 0.99 30.36 4.82
CA PRO A 171 -0.10 29.61 5.43
C PRO A 171 -0.10 28.15 4.95
N VAL A 172 0.75 27.31 5.54
CA VAL A 172 0.85 25.89 5.21
C VAL A 172 0.42 25.01 6.40
N PRO A 173 -0.41 23.97 6.18
CA PRO A 173 -0.72 23.02 7.22
C PRO A 173 0.47 22.09 7.47
N VAL A 174 1.31 22.44 8.45
CA VAL A 174 2.58 21.78 8.79
C VAL A 174 2.46 20.24 8.82
N TRP A 175 1.56 19.72 9.65
CA TRP A 175 1.38 18.26 9.81
C TRP A 175 0.87 17.57 8.54
N THR A 176 -0.12 18.16 7.88
CA THR A 176 -0.69 17.61 6.65
C THR A 176 0.35 17.58 5.52
N LEU A 177 1.20 18.61 5.42
CA LEU A 177 2.30 18.68 4.45
C LEU A 177 3.38 17.64 4.75
N CYS A 178 3.77 17.46 6.03
CA CYS A 178 4.69 16.41 6.44
C CYS A 178 4.19 15.01 6.06
N ILE A 179 2.92 14.70 6.38
CA ILE A 179 2.31 13.40 6.09
C ILE A 179 2.19 13.20 4.58
N ALA A 180 1.81 14.23 3.82
CA ALA A 180 1.73 14.17 2.37
C ALA A 180 3.07 13.83 1.72
N ALA A 181 4.16 14.46 2.17
CA ALA A 181 5.49 14.21 1.64
C ALA A 181 5.94 12.75 1.80
N ILE A 182 5.66 12.14 2.96
CA ILE A 182 6.06 10.76 3.27
C ILE A 182 4.95 9.73 3.02
N ILE A 183 3.85 10.12 2.39
CA ILE A 183 2.65 9.27 2.22
C ILE A 183 2.97 7.93 1.55
N LEU A 184 3.99 7.89 0.70
CA LEU A 184 4.43 6.66 0.04
C LEU A 184 4.99 5.60 1.01
N PHE A 185 5.55 6.03 2.15
CA PHE A 185 6.01 5.11 3.20
C PHE A 185 4.89 4.68 4.15
N VAL A 186 3.73 5.35 4.11
CA VAL A 186 2.59 4.92 4.92
C VAL A 186 2.19 3.52 4.45
N PRO A 187 2.19 2.50 5.33
CA PRO A 187 2.12 1.10 4.95
C PRO A 187 0.69 0.66 4.62
N GLY A 188 -0.02 1.41 3.76
CA GLY A 188 -1.42 1.19 3.43
C GLY A 188 -1.69 -0.21 2.87
N LEU A 189 -0.80 -0.72 2.00
CA LEU A 189 -0.92 -2.10 1.52
C LEU A 189 -0.63 -3.13 2.61
N SER A 190 0.45 -2.99 3.38
CA SER A 190 0.76 -3.96 4.43
C SER A 190 -0.39 -4.07 5.43
N ILE A 191 -1.04 -2.94 5.74
CA ILE A 191 -2.26 -2.92 6.55
C ILE A 191 -3.40 -3.65 5.81
N ALA A 192 -3.67 -3.32 4.54
CA ALA A 192 -4.70 -4.00 3.76
C ALA A 192 -4.51 -5.53 3.70
N ASN A 193 -3.29 -6.00 3.39
CA ASN A 193 -2.94 -7.42 3.35
C ASN A 193 -3.04 -8.06 4.73
N SER A 194 -2.68 -7.34 5.79
CA SER A 194 -2.81 -7.86 7.15
C SER A 194 -4.27 -8.12 7.52
N LEU A 195 -5.16 -7.20 7.15
CA LEU A 195 -6.59 -7.28 7.36
C LEU A 195 -7.20 -8.40 6.52
N GLU A 196 -6.76 -8.56 5.27
CA GLU A 196 -7.15 -9.69 4.42
C GLU A 196 -6.69 -11.03 5.01
N CYS A 197 -5.45 -11.14 5.50
CA CYS A 197 -4.97 -12.35 6.19
C CYS A 197 -5.81 -12.68 7.43
N LEU A 198 -6.12 -11.69 8.27
CA LEU A 198 -6.99 -11.88 9.44
C LEU A 198 -8.40 -12.32 9.03
N ALA A 199 -8.94 -11.78 7.94
CA ALA A 199 -10.22 -12.19 7.38
C ALA A 199 -10.26 -13.67 6.96
N PHE A 200 -9.14 -14.20 6.47
CA PHE A 200 -8.98 -15.61 6.10
C PHE A 200 -8.45 -16.50 7.25
N ASN A 201 -8.48 -16.03 8.50
CA ASN A 201 -7.96 -16.73 9.70
C ASN A 201 -6.44 -17.05 9.65
N ASP A 202 -5.67 -16.38 8.80
CA ASP A 202 -4.21 -16.41 8.82
C ASP A 202 -3.68 -15.41 9.86
N LEU A 203 -3.81 -15.80 11.13
CA LEU A 203 -3.47 -14.96 12.29
C LEU A 203 -1.98 -14.61 12.34
N VAL A 204 -1.09 -15.54 11.99
CA VAL A 204 0.37 -15.34 12.07
C VAL A 204 0.82 -14.29 11.06
N SER A 205 0.39 -14.42 9.80
CA SER A 205 0.74 -13.42 8.78
C SER A 205 0.07 -12.08 9.04
N GLY A 206 -1.22 -12.09 9.44
CA GLY A 206 -1.98 -10.89 9.73
C GLY A 206 -1.35 -10.06 10.85
N THR A 207 -1.09 -10.67 12.01
CA THR A 207 -0.46 -9.98 13.15
C THR A 207 0.96 -9.52 12.85
N SER A 208 1.75 -10.31 12.12
CA SER A 208 3.11 -9.94 11.72
C SER A 208 3.13 -8.71 10.80
N LEU A 209 2.24 -8.65 9.79
CA LEU A 209 2.11 -7.50 8.89
C LEU A 209 1.58 -6.25 9.61
N LEU A 210 0.63 -6.41 10.55
CA LEU A 210 0.19 -5.30 11.40
C LEU A 210 1.33 -4.77 12.27
N GLY A 211 2.10 -5.66 12.91
CA GLY A 211 3.26 -5.28 13.71
C GLY A 211 4.31 -4.53 12.91
N GLN A 212 4.62 -4.99 11.69
CA GLN A 212 5.51 -4.28 10.78
C GLN A 212 4.96 -2.89 10.40
N SER A 213 3.67 -2.81 10.10
CA SER A 213 3.00 -1.55 9.74
C SER A 213 3.03 -0.55 10.90
N ALA A 214 2.78 -1.01 12.11
CA ALA A 214 2.86 -0.19 13.32
C ALA A 214 4.27 0.36 13.54
N LEU A 215 5.31 -0.47 13.38
CA LEU A 215 6.70 -0.02 13.47
C LEU A 215 7.04 1.04 12.42
N THR A 216 6.59 0.89 11.17
CA THR A 216 6.78 1.91 10.13
C THR A 216 6.07 3.21 10.52
N LEU A 217 4.81 3.16 10.96
CA LEU A 217 4.08 4.36 11.41
C LEU A 217 4.79 5.08 12.57
N ILE A 218 5.33 4.32 13.54
CA ILE A 218 6.12 4.89 14.66
C ILE A 218 7.37 5.60 14.13
N LYS A 219 8.13 4.99 13.21
CA LYS A 219 9.32 5.64 12.63
C LYS A 219 8.97 6.94 11.91
N LEU A 220 7.88 6.95 11.15
CA LEU A 220 7.42 8.13 10.42
C LEU A 220 6.99 9.23 11.40
N PHE A 221 6.18 8.89 12.41
CA PHE A 221 5.72 9.83 13.42
C PHE A 221 6.88 10.46 14.20
N VAL A 222 7.75 9.63 14.80
CA VAL A 222 8.91 10.10 15.58
C VAL A 222 9.87 10.88 14.69
N GLY A 223 10.07 10.46 13.44
CA GLY A 223 10.88 11.19 12.47
C GLY A 223 10.35 12.60 12.21
N ILE A 224 9.05 12.75 11.92
CA ILE A 224 8.42 14.06 11.73
C ILE A 224 8.58 14.93 12.99
N VAL A 225 8.25 14.39 14.18
CA VAL A 225 8.33 15.14 15.45
C VAL A 225 9.74 15.67 15.68
N ILE A 226 10.76 14.80 15.59
CA ILE A 226 12.15 15.20 15.77
C ILE A 226 12.56 16.22 14.71
N GLY A 227 12.19 16.00 13.45
CA GLY A 227 12.51 16.90 12.36
C GLY A 227 11.93 18.30 12.54
N LEU A 228 10.65 18.40 12.93
CA LEU A 228 9.98 19.67 13.23
C LEU A 228 10.66 20.40 14.39
N ASN A 229 10.91 19.71 15.51
CA ASN A 229 11.56 20.32 16.68
C ASN A 229 12.97 20.83 16.35
N ILE A 230 13.75 20.06 15.59
CA ILE A 230 15.06 20.51 15.11
C ILE A 230 14.91 21.75 14.24
N GLY A 231 13.95 21.76 13.31
CA GLY A 231 13.75 22.89 12.43
C GLY A 231 13.28 24.15 13.16
N GLU A 232 12.32 24.04 14.06
CA GLU A 232 11.85 25.15 14.89
C GLU A 232 12.97 25.72 15.76
N ALA A 233 13.91 24.89 16.23
CA ALA A 233 15.08 25.37 16.97
C ALA A 233 16.05 26.20 16.10
N PHE A 234 16.15 25.91 14.79
CA PHE A 234 17.03 26.63 13.87
C PHE A 234 16.38 27.87 13.24
N TRP A 235 15.09 27.80 12.88
CA TRP A 235 14.38 28.84 12.13
C TRP A 235 13.31 29.58 12.94
N GLY A 236 13.05 29.17 14.17
CA GLY A 236 11.98 29.70 15.02
C GLY A 236 10.66 28.96 14.85
N ALA A 237 9.80 29.06 15.86
CA ALA A 237 8.45 28.50 15.81
C ALA A 237 7.61 29.23 14.76
N ALA A 238 6.86 28.47 13.95
CA ALA A 238 5.98 29.04 12.96
C ALA A 238 4.84 29.83 13.64
N PRO A 239 4.39 30.96 13.06
CA PRO A 239 3.20 31.66 13.56
C PRO A 239 1.96 30.75 13.43
N ASP A 240 1.03 30.83 14.37
CA ASP A 240 -0.27 30.17 14.26
C ASP A 240 -1.09 30.80 13.13
N THR A 241 -0.93 30.28 11.91
CA THR A 241 -1.73 30.69 10.76
C THR A 241 -2.93 29.75 10.59
N THR A 242 -4.14 30.31 10.60
CA THR A 242 -5.32 29.58 10.15
C THR A 242 -5.25 29.43 8.64
N TYR A 243 -5.27 28.18 8.16
CA TYR A 243 -5.31 27.91 6.72
C TYR A 243 -6.76 27.66 6.28
N MET A 244 -7.13 28.21 5.12
CA MET A 244 -8.39 27.89 4.45
C MET A 244 -8.12 26.93 3.30
N ASN A 245 -8.98 25.93 3.10
CA ASN A 245 -8.87 25.06 1.95
C ASN A 245 -9.11 25.88 0.67
N ALA A 246 -8.07 26.04 -0.14
CA ALA A 246 -8.09 26.80 -1.39
C ALA A 246 -8.10 25.90 -2.63
N VAL A 247 -8.13 24.57 -2.46
CA VAL A 247 -8.10 23.62 -3.58
C VAL A 247 -9.44 23.63 -4.32
N PRO A 248 -9.49 23.99 -5.61
CA PRO A 248 -10.69 23.90 -6.42
C PRO A 248 -11.19 22.46 -6.60
N THR A 249 -12.48 22.27 -6.82
CA THR A 249 -13.09 20.93 -6.98
C THR A 249 -12.52 20.15 -8.17
N TRP A 250 -12.18 20.83 -9.28
CA TRP A 250 -11.58 20.17 -10.45
C TRP A 250 -10.19 19.58 -10.14
N LEU A 251 -9.43 20.19 -9.23
CA LEU A 251 -8.13 19.66 -8.77
C LEU A 251 -8.29 18.39 -7.94
N HIS A 252 -9.42 18.18 -7.25
CA HIS A 252 -9.66 16.93 -6.53
C HIS A 252 -9.79 15.76 -7.52
N ILE A 253 -10.50 15.95 -8.63
CA ILE A 253 -10.64 14.94 -9.68
C ILE A 253 -9.27 14.68 -10.32
N PHE A 254 -8.54 15.74 -10.68
CA PHE A 254 -7.20 15.61 -11.25
C PHE A 254 -6.22 14.90 -10.29
N GLY A 255 -6.25 15.24 -9.01
CA GLY A 255 -5.46 14.63 -7.96
C GLY A 255 -5.71 13.12 -7.86
N LEU A 256 -6.96 12.67 -8.01
CA LEU A 256 -7.28 11.24 -8.03
C LEU A 256 -6.56 10.51 -9.17
N PHE A 257 -6.65 11.04 -10.40
CA PHE A 257 -6.00 10.44 -11.56
C PHE A 257 -4.48 10.46 -11.41
N LEU A 258 -3.91 11.58 -10.95
CA LEU A 258 -2.48 11.73 -10.72
C LEU A 258 -1.97 10.74 -9.66
N LEU A 259 -2.68 10.61 -8.54
CA LEU A 259 -2.35 9.66 -7.48
C LEU A 259 -2.44 8.22 -7.98
N SER A 260 -3.53 7.89 -8.67
CA SER A 260 -3.78 6.56 -9.24
C SER A 260 -2.67 6.14 -10.20
N ILE A 261 -2.33 6.98 -11.18
CA ILE A 261 -1.27 6.70 -12.15
C ILE A 261 0.09 6.58 -11.46
N SER A 262 0.40 7.48 -10.52
CA SER A 262 1.68 7.49 -9.84
C SER A 262 1.88 6.23 -8.97
N ILE A 263 0.86 5.81 -8.22
CA ILE A 263 0.88 4.56 -7.44
C ILE A 263 1.09 3.35 -8.37
N GLY A 264 0.38 3.33 -9.51
CA GLY A 264 0.54 2.28 -10.52
C GLY A 264 1.98 2.18 -11.04
N ILE A 265 2.62 3.32 -11.32
CA ILE A 265 4.03 3.39 -11.73
C ILE A 265 4.96 2.87 -10.62
N ILE A 266 4.77 3.33 -9.37
CA ILE A 266 5.63 2.94 -8.24
C ILE A 266 5.58 1.43 -7.99
N PHE A 267 4.41 0.82 -8.15
CA PHE A 267 4.23 -0.62 -7.98
C PHE A 267 4.47 -1.43 -9.26
N ASN A 268 5.06 -0.82 -10.30
CA ASN A 268 5.37 -1.47 -11.57
C ASN A 268 4.14 -2.18 -12.17
N ALA A 269 2.97 -1.54 -12.10
CA ALA A 269 1.75 -2.05 -12.71
C ALA A 269 1.81 -1.89 -14.23
N ARG A 270 1.19 -2.81 -14.97
CA ARG A 270 1.05 -2.65 -16.42
C ARG A 270 0.09 -1.50 -16.71
N PRO A 271 0.30 -0.69 -17.76
CA PRO A 271 -0.58 0.44 -18.07
C PRO A 271 -2.06 0.08 -18.20
N THR A 272 -2.35 -1.11 -18.74
CA THR A 272 -3.70 -1.66 -18.82
C THR A 272 -4.30 -1.90 -17.44
N ASP A 273 -3.50 -2.39 -16.48
CA ASP A 273 -3.98 -2.66 -15.12
C ASP A 273 -4.22 -1.37 -14.33
N ILE A 274 -3.39 -0.34 -14.56
CA ILE A 274 -3.60 1.00 -14.00
C ILE A 274 -4.94 1.58 -14.50
N LEU A 275 -5.21 1.47 -15.80
CA LEU A 275 -6.44 1.98 -16.39
C LEU A 275 -7.67 1.23 -15.85
N LEU A 276 -7.58 -0.11 -15.74
CA LEU A 276 -8.67 -0.95 -15.22
C LEU A 276 -8.91 -0.77 -13.71
N GLY A 277 -7.90 -0.31 -12.96
CA GLY A 277 -8.01 -0.02 -11.52
C GLY A 277 -8.60 1.35 -11.18
N LEU A 278 -8.69 2.28 -12.15
CA LEU A 278 -9.24 3.63 -11.92
C LEU A 278 -10.65 3.66 -11.32
N PRO A 279 -11.63 2.84 -11.76
CA PRO A 279 -12.96 2.82 -11.14
C PRO A 279 -12.91 2.47 -9.65
N VAL A 280 -11.97 1.60 -9.26
CA VAL A 280 -11.77 1.22 -7.86
C VAL A 280 -11.17 2.36 -7.05
N ALA A 281 -10.30 3.18 -7.65
CA ALA A 281 -9.77 4.39 -7.03
C ALA A 281 -10.88 5.45 -6.79
N VAL A 282 -11.77 5.64 -7.77
CA VAL A 282 -12.97 6.50 -7.66
C VAL A 282 -13.86 6.04 -6.51
N LEU A 283 -14.15 4.73 -6.46
CA LEU A 283 -14.92 4.14 -5.36
C LEU A 283 -14.20 4.33 -4.01
N GLY A 284 -12.89 4.08 -3.93
CA GLY A 284 -12.13 4.24 -2.70
C GLY A 284 -12.17 5.67 -2.14
N MET A 285 -12.11 6.67 -3.02
CA MET A 285 -12.12 8.08 -2.60
C MET A 285 -13.51 8.57 -2.18
N TRP A 286 -14.54 8.33 -3.01
CA TRP A 286 -15.86 8.95 -2.83
C TRP A 286 -16.93 7.99 -2.30
N GLY A 287 -16.71 6.67 -2.42
CA GLY A 287 -17.64 5.66 -1.96
C GLY A 287 -18.07 5.83 -0.50
N PRO A 288 -17.16 6.06 0.47
CA PRO A 288 -17.54 6.22 1.88
C PRO A 288 -18.47 7.40 2.13
N PHE A 289 -18.39 8.45 1.30
CA PHE A 289 -19.22 9.64 1.40
C PHE A 289 -20.62 9.41 0.84
N TYR A 290 -20.74 8.78 -0.34
CA TYR A 290 -22.01 8.63 -1.04
C TYR A 290 -22.77 7.35 -0.69
N LEU A 291 -22.07 6.29 -0.29
CA LEU A 291 -22.65 4.98 0.01
C LEU A 291 -22.95 4.78 1.50
N GLY A 292 -22.87 5.86 2.30
CA GLY A 292 -23.20 5.81 3.72
C GLY A 292 -24.70 5.66 4.01
N PHE A 293 -25.58 6.02 3.06
CA PHE A 293 -27.04 5.96 3.18
C PHE A 293 -27.55 6.38 4.58
N GLU A 294 -27.11 7.54 5.07
CA GLU A 294 -27.42 8.09 6.40
C GLU A 294 -26.93 7.26 7.62
N SER A 295 -26.41 6.05 7.39
CA SER A 295 -25.87 5.13 8.40
C SER A 295 -24.40 5.42 8.76
N GLY A 296 -23.86 6.52 8.25
CA GLY A 296 -22.52 6.99 8.54
C GLY A 296 -21.40 6.32 7.75
N TRP A 297 -20.18 6.75 8.05
CA TRP A 297 -18.97 6.44 7.29
C TRP A 297 -18.53 4.97 7.38
N ILE A 298 -18.90 4.27 8.46
CA ILE A 298 -18.56 2.86 8.67
C ILE A 298 -19.29 2.01 7.62
N VAL A 299 -20.60 2.23 7.46
CA VAL A 299 -21.42 1.55 6.44
C VAL A 299 -20.95 1.93 5.04
N GLY A 300 -20.68 3.22 4.79
CA GLY A 300 -20.15 3.67 3.51
C GLY A 300 -18.83 2.98 3.13
N THR A 301 -17.90 2.84 4.08
CA THR A 301 -16.62 2.14 3.89
C THR A 301 -16.83 0.65 3.61
N TRP A 302 -17.75 0.00 4.34
CA TRP A 302 -18.09 -1.40 4.12
C TRP A 302 -18.65 -1.66 2.72
N ILE A 303 -19.69 -0.92 2.30
CA ILE A 303 -20.30 -1.06 0.96
C ILE A 303 -19.27 -0.77 -0.13
N THR A 304 -18.49 0.29 0.04
CA THR A 304 -17.41 0.64 -0.89
C THR A 304 -16.43 -0.53 -1.04
N THR A 305 -16.00 -1.13 0.07
CA THR A 305 -15.07 -2.26 0.05
C THR A 305 -15.68 -3.47 -0.65
N VAL A 306 -16.97 -3.75 -0.44
CA VAL A 306 -17.68 -4.81 -1.17
C VAL A 306 -17.62 -4.57 -2.67
N LEU A 307 -17.98 -3.37 -3.13
CA LEU A 307 -17.98 -3.02 -4.55
C LEU A 307 -16.58 -3.07 -5.17
N ILE A 308 -15.57 -2.55 -4.47
CA ILE A 308 -14.15 -2.62 -4.87
C ILE A 308 -13.72 -4.08 -5.07
N THR A 309 -14.04 -4.94 -4.11
CA THR A 309 -13.63 -6.34 -4.10
C THR A 309 -14.36 -7.14 -5.19
N LEU A 310 -15.66 -6.92 -5.37
CA LEU A 310 -16.45 -7.55 -6.43
C LEU A 310 -15.97 -7.13 -7.83
N TYR A 311 -15.80 -5.83 -8.07
CA TYR A 311 -15.29 -5.33 -9.35
C TYR A 311 -13.88 -5.88 -9.62
N GLY A 312 -12.97 -5.78 -8.66
CA GLY A 312 -11.60 -6.24 -8.84
C GLY A 312 -11.51 -7.74 -9.13
N THR A 313 -12.35 -8.54 -8.48
CA THR A 313 -12.42 -9.99 -8.73
C THR A 313 -13.06 -10.31 -10.09
N TRP A 314 -14.08 -9.55 -10.50
CA TRP A 314 -14.70 -9.68 -11.82
C TRP A 314 -13.72 -9.34 -12.96
N VAL A 315 -13.00 -8.21 -12.87
CA VAL A 315 -11.97 -7.84 -13.84
C VAL A 315 -10.87 -8.90 -13.87
N ALA A 316 -10.40 -9.35 -12.71
CA ALA A 316 -9.39 -10.40 -12.63
C ALA A 316 -9.83 -11.70 -13.31
N LYS A 317 -11.10 -12.10 -13.17
CA LYS A 317 -11.63 -13.27 -13.88
C LYS A 317 -11.62 -13.09 -15.40
N LYS A 318 -11.94 -11.88 -15.89
CA LYS A 318 -11.93 -11.54 -17.31
C LYS A 318 -10.50 -11.49 -17.88
N MET A 319 -9.54 -11.04 -17.07
CA MET A 319 -8.14 -10.90 -17.46
C MET A 319 -7.28 -12.14 -17.13
N GLU A 320 -7.87 -13.19 -16.55
CA GLU A 320 -7.17 -14.41 -16.07
C GLU A 320 -6.03 -14.12 -15.09
N LEU A 321 -6.24 -13.15 -14.21
CA LEU A 321 -5.28 -12.67 -13.22
C LEU A 321 -5.84 -12.78 -11.80
N THR A 322 -5.06 -12.32 -10.83
CA THR A 322 -5.49 -12.22 -9.43
C THR A 322 -6.22 -10.90 -9.16
N GLY A 323 -7.31 -10.95 -8.39
CA GLY A 323 -8.07 -9.77 -7.95
C GLY A 323 -7.21 -8.76 -7.19
N ALA A 324 -6.17 -9.23 -6.51
CA ALA A 324 -5.26 -8.40 -5.72
C ALA A 324 -4.67 -7.22 -6.53
N ILE A 325 -4.41 -7.39 -7.83
CA ILE A 325 -3.83 -6.33 -8.67
C ILE A 325 -4.77 -5.12 -8.78
N TYR A 326 -6.08 -5.36 -8.94
CA TYR A 326 -7.08 -4.32 -9.17
C TYR A 326 -7.69 -3.77 -7.87
N ILE A 327 -7.87 -4.65 -6.88
CA ILE A 327 -8.40 -4.29 -5.56
C ILE A 327 -7.44 -3.33 -4.84
N LEU A 328 -6.14 -3.55 -4.99
CA LEU A 328 -5.08 -2.82 -4.30
C LEU A 328 -5.23 -1.30 -4.40
N GLN A 329 -5.53 -0.79 -5.58
CA GLN A 329 -5.49 0.65 -5.85
C GLN A 329 -6.58 1.40 -5.09
N GLY A 330 -7.79 0.87 -5.03
CA GLY A 330 -8.86 1.49 -4.25
C GLY A 330 -8.72 1.25 -2.76
N ILE A 331 -8.25 0.06 -2.34
CA ILE A 331 -8.04 -0.21 -0.91
C ILE A 331 -6.94 0.68 -0.32
N ILE A 332 -5.85 0.96 -1.05
CA ILE A 332 -4.81 1.88 -0.56
C ILE A 332 -5.37 3.28 -0.31
N ILE A 333 -6.25 3.77 -1.19
CA ILE A 333 -6.89 5.08 -1.04
C ILE A 333 -7.88 5.07 0.13
N LEU A 334 -8.60 3.96 0.30
CA LEU A 334 -9.59 3.79 1.35
C LEU A 334 -8.98 3.59 2.75
N VAL A 335 -7.79 2.98 2.81
CA VAL A 335 -7.13 2.62 4.06
C VAL A 335 -6.72 3.88 4.83
N PRO A 336 -7.10 4.00 6.11
CA PRO A 336 -6.87 5.20 6.91
C PRO A 336 -5.43 5.33 7.43
N GLY A 337 -4.42 4.87 6.70
CA GLY A 337 -3.02 4.86 7.15
C GLY A 337 -2.53 6.25 7.54
N SER A 338 -2.85 7.27 6.73
CA SER A 338 -2.51 8.66 7.05
C SER A 338 -3.34 9.21 8.22
N ARG A 339 -4.60 8.76 8.39
CA ARG A 339 -5.48 9.20 9.48
C ARG A 339 -4.98 8.71 10.83
N VAL A 340 -4.32 7.55 10.90
CA VAL A 340 -3.64 7.09 12.12
C VAL A 340 -2.55 8.08 12.52
N LEU A 341 -1.70 8.53 11.58
CA LEU A 341 -0.67 9.54 11.85
C LEU A 341 -1.26 10.88 12.29
N VAL A 342 -2.30 11.36 11.59
CA VAL A 342 -3.02 12.58 11.97
C VAL A 342 -3.59 12.46 13.39
N SER A 343 -4.20 11.32 13.73
CA SER A 343 -4.76 11.09 15.07
C SER A 343 -3.68 11.08 16.16
N ALA A 344 -2.51 10.49 15.87
CA ALA A 344 -1.39 10.47 16.81
C ALA A 344 -0.88 11.90 17.06
N SER A 345 -0.76 12.74 16.02
CA SER A 345 -0.39 14.15 16.22
C SER A 345 -1.42 14.93 17.02
N GLN A 346 -2.72 14.72 16.79
CA GLN A 346 -3.77 15.40 17.57
C GLN A 346 -3.74 14.99 19.05
N SER A 347 -3.51 13.71 19.34
CA SER A 347 -3.48 13.20 20.71
C SER A 347 -2.26 13.65 21.50
N VAL A 348 -1.12 13.89 20.84
CA VAL A 348 0.14 14.29 21.51
C VAL A 348 0.24 15.80 21.67
N PHE A 349 -0.24 16.56 20.69
CA PHE A 349 -0.06 18.03 20.65
C PHE A 349 -1.34 18.81 20.93
N GLU A 350 -2.46 18.14 21.23
CA GLU A 350 -3.79 18.73 21.50
C GLU A 350 -4.34 19.67 20.39
N GLN A 351 -3.64 19.78 19.26
CA GLN A 351 -4.06 20.56 18.09
C GLN A 351 -5.02 19.74 17.24
N SER A 352 -6.28 20.16 17.16
CA SER A 352 -7.31 19.50 16.33
C SER A 352 -7.08 19.79 14.84
N ILE A 353 -6.29 18.94 14.17
CA ILE A 353 -5.99 19.05 12.72
C ILE A 353 -7.24 18.87 11.82
N LEU A 354 -8.25 18.14 12.31
CA LEU A 354 -9.53 17.89 11.64
C LEU A 354 -10.65 17.93 12.70
N PRO A 355 -11.81 18.57 12.44
CA PRO A 355 -12.89 18.72 13.40
C PRO A 355 -13.77 17.46 13.46
N ILE A 356 -13.18 16.31 13.85
CA ILE A 356 -13.89 15.03 13.96
C ILE A 356 -13.57 14.41 15.34
N PRO A 357 -14.57 14.16 16.20
CA PRO A 357 -14.36 13.47 17.47
C PRO A 357 -13.71 12.09 17.23
N SER A 358 -12.61 11.79 17.92
CA SER A 358 -11.97 10.47 17.98
C SER A 358 -11.48 9.87 16.63
N ILE A 359 -10.62 10.59 15.90
CA ILE A 359 -10.06 10.16 14.60
C ILE A 359 -9.38 8.77 14.67
N GLY A 360 -8.70 8.46 15.77
CA GLY A 360 -8.07 7.15 15.98
C GLY A 360 -9.10 6.01 16.05
N LEU A 361 -10.20 6.22 16.76
CA LEU A 361 -11.32 5.27 16.84
C LEU A 361 -11.99 5.10 15.46
N SER A 362 -12.11 6.20 14.71
CA SER A 362 -12.59 6.16 13.32
C SER A 362 -11.69 5.32 12.42
N ALA A 363 -10.36 5.44 12.52
CA ALA A 363 -9.41 4.62 11.77
C ALA A 363 -9.59 3.11 12.09
N LEU A 364 -9.76 2.76 13.36
CA LEU A 364 -10.04 1.39 13.77
C LEU A 364 -11.34 0.85 13.16
N PHE A 365 -12.43 1.62 13.20
CA PHE A 365 -13.69 1.20 12.59
C PHE A 365 -13.64 1.11 11.06
N MET A 366 -12.87 1.97 10.39
CA MET A 366 -12.62 1.85 8.96
C MET A 366 -11.88 0.55 8.63
N PHE A 367 -10.87 0.17 9.42
CA PHE A 367 -10.20 -1.12 9.24
C PHE A 367 -11.18 -2.29 9.40
N SER A 368 -12.01 -2.29 10.44
CA SER A 368 -13.04 -3.31 10.65
C SER A 368 -14.06 -3.36 9.50
N ALA A 369 -14.47 -2.21 8.98
CA ALA A 369 -15.40 -2.12 7.85
C ALA A 369 -14.77 -2.66 6.55
N ILE A 370 -13.48 -2.41 6.32
CA ILE A 370 -12.74 -2.96 5.19
C ILE A 370 -12.68 -4.49 5.30
N VAL A 371 -12.29 -5.04 6.45
CA VAL A 371 -12.26 -6.49 6.70
C VAL A 371 -13.63 -7.10 6.43
N ALA A 372 -14.68 -6.56 7.05
CA ALA A 372 -16.05 -7.06 6.89
C ALA A 372 -16.52 -6.98 5.43
N GLY A 373 -16.13 -5.94 4.70
CA GLY A 373 -16.50 -5.75 3.30
C GLY A 373 -15.81 -6.75 2.38
N GLN A 374 -14.52 -7.04 2.61
CA GLN A 374 -13.80 -8.07 1.87
C GLN A 374 -14.38 -9.46 2.14
N ILE A 375 -14.66 -9.81 3.40
CA ILE A 375 -15.29 -11.09 3.77
C ILE A 375 -16.64 -11.25 3.06
N THR A 376 -17.46 -10.19 3.09
CA THR A 376 -18.78 -10.17 2.45
C THR A 376 -18.68 -10.35 0.94
N ALA A 377 -17.74 -9.67 0.28
CA ALA A 377 -17.55 -9.81 -1.15
C ALA A 377 -17.03 -11.21 -1.54
N TYR A 378 -16.09 -11.76 -0.78
CA TYR A 378 -15.55 -13.10 -1.06
C TYR A 378 -16.55 -14.23 -0.81
N SER A 379 -17.48 -14.06 0.14
CA SER A 379 -18.57 -15.02 0.34
C SER A 379 -19.59 -15.02 -0.80
N ILE A 380 -19.82 -13.87 -1.43
CA ILE A 380 -20.72 -13.72 -2.59
C ILE A 380 -20.04 -14.19 -3.88
N TYR A 381 -18.78 -13.79 -4.07
CA TYR A 381 -18.03 -14.01 -5.30
C TYR A 381 -16.67 -14.62 -4.98
N SER A 382 -16.66 -15.95 -4.89
CA SER A 382 -15.46 -16.73 -4.63
C SER A 382 -14.42 -16.53 -5.74
N PRO A 383 -13.15 -16.22 -5.39
CA PRO A 383 -12.06 -16.18 -6.36
C PRO A 383 -11.84 -17.58 -6.95
N LYS A 384 -11.64 -17.65 -8.28
CA LYS A 384 -11.59 -18.88 -9.13
C LYS A 384 -10.71 -20.05 -8.64
N ILE A 385 -9.89 -19.87 -7.61
CA ILE A 385 -8.94 -20.87 -7.09
C ILE A 385 -9.55 -21.69 -5.95
N GLU A 386 -10.79 -21.39 -5.53
CA GLU A 386 -11.52 -22.21 -4.55
C GLU A 386 -12.25 -23.41 -5.16
N ARG A 387 -11.94 -23.80 -6.41
CA ARG A 387 -12.43 -25.04 -7.02
C ARG A 387 -11.31 -25.86 -7.62
#